data_AF-A0A431IX99-F1
#
_entry.id   AF-A0A431IX99-F1
#
_cell.length_a   1.000
_cell.length_b   1.000
_cell.length_c   1.000
_cell.angle_alpha   90.00
_cell.angle_beta   90.00
_cell.angle_gamma   90.00
#
_symmetry.space_group_name_H-M   'P 1'
#
loop_
_entity.id
_entity.type
_entity.pdbx_description
1 polymer ?
#
loop_
_entity_poly.entity_id
_entity_poly.type
_entity_poly.pdbx_seq_one_letter_code
_entity_poly.pdbx_strand_id
1 'polypeptide(L)'
;MKSKSRVFHFRLTEDEAEKFEQQILESGYTASSFFREVILKNKTQVVKKEDAIKVIYHLNKMGNNLNQIAHGINKAFFESIVTEDLMEKYLRQLNTVQNQQRQFLDLLGIRNKKD
;
A
#
# COMPACT_ATOMS: atom_id res chain seq x y z
N MET A 1 20.99 -33.35 10.45
CA MET A 1 21.37 -31.94 10.22
C MET A 1 21.29 -31.66 8.72
N LYS A 2 20.48 -30.71 8.24
CA LYS A 2 20.41 -30.40 6.79
C LYS A 2 21.66 -29.59 6.39
N SER A 3 22.41 -30.03 5.38
CA SER A 3 23.60 -29.33 4.89
C SER A 3 23.24 -28.19 3.93
N LYS A 4 24.03 -27.11 3.92
CA LYS A 4 23.88 -25.99 2.99
C LYS A 4 24.44 -26.42 1.62
N SER A 5 23.58 -26.76 0.66
CA SER A 5 24.00 -27.37 -0.63
C SER A 5 23.88 -26.45 -1.86
N ARG A 6 23.25 -25.28 -1.73
CA ARG A 6 23.00 -24.35 -2.85
C ARG A 6 23.72 -23.02 -2.62
N VAL A 7 24.40 -22.53 -3.65
CA VAL A 7 25.09 -21.24 -3.67
C VAL A 7 24.30 -20.24 -4.50
N PHE A 8 24.17 -19.01 -3.99
CA PHE A 8 23.59 -17.87 -4.70
C PHE A 8 24.64 -16.76 -4.75
N HIS A 9 24.86 -16.17 -5.93
CA HIS A 9 25.76 -15.04 -6.13
C HIS A 9 25.09 -14.01 -7.03
N PHE A 10 25.44 -12.74 -6.86
CA PHE A 10 24.99 -11.61 -7.67
C PHE A 10 26.14 -10.61 -7.78
N ARG A 11 26.09 -9.76 -8.79
CA ARG A 11 27.08 -8.70 -8.98
C ARG A 11 26.56 -7.41 -8.36
N LEU A 12 27.48 -6.64 -7.80
CA LEU A 12 27.26 -5.30 -7.27
C LEU A 12 28.15 -4.34 -8.04
N THR A 13 27.73 -3.08 -8.13
CA THR A 13 28.65 -1.99 -8.44
C THR A 13 29.57 -1.74 -7.23
N GLU A 14 30.66 -0.99 -7.41
CA GLU A 14 31.56 -0.73 -6.27
C GLU A 14 30.88 0.06 -5.15
N ASP A 15 30.10 1.09 -5.49
CA ASP A 15 29.33 1.85 -4.51
C ASP A 15 28.33 0.97 -3.72
N GLU A 16 27.77 -0.06 -4.34
CA GLU A 16 26.87 -1.01 -3.70
C GLU A 16 27.63 -2.00 -2.81
N ALA A 17 28.82 -2.44 -3.26
CA ALA A 17 29.69 -3.33 -2.52
C ALA A 17 30.22 -2.64 -1.24
N GLU A 18 30.70 -1.39 -1.33
CA GLU A 18 31.16 -0.62 -0.17
C GLU A 18 30.06 -0.48 0.89
N LYS A 19 28.84 -0.15 0.48
CA LYS A 19 27.68 -0.07 1.39
C LYS A 19 27.38 -1.41 2.04
N PHE A 20 27.43 -2.49 1.26
CA PHE A 20 27.18 -3.84 1.78
C PHE A 20 28.25 -4.26 2.79
N GLU A 21 29.52 -3.95 2.53
CA GLU A 21 30.63 -4.22 3.44
C GLU A 21 30.54 -3.43 4.75
N GLN A 22 30.19 -2.15 4.68
CA GLN A 22 29.94 -1.33 5.88
C GLN A 22 28.83 -1.93 6.74
N GLN A 23 27.71 -2.32 6.14
CA GLN A 23 26.60 -2.95 6.87
C GLN A 23 27.02 -4.27 7.54
N ILE A 24 27.85 -5.07 6.87
CA ILE A 24 28.39 -6.30 7.45
C ILE A 24 29.27 -5.98 8.66
N LEU A 25 30.19 -5.02 8.51
CA LEU A 25 31.11 -4.59 9.57
C LEU A 25 30.35 -4.12 10.81
N GLU A 26 29.36 -3.24 10.62
CA GLU A 26 28.53 -2.70 11.71
C GLU A 26 27.68 -3.78 12.39
N SER A 27 27.23 -4.80 11.63
CA SER A 27 26.36 -5.86 12.15
C SER A 27 27.11 -6.92 12.98
N GLY A 28 28.44 -7.00 12.88
CA GLY A 28 29.24 -8.05 13.50
C GLY A 28 29.01 -9.47 12.94
N TYR A 29 28.24 -9.60 11.86
CA TYR A 29 27.99 -10.88 11.20
C TYR A 29 29.04 -11.17 10.12
N THR A 30 29.15 -12.46 9.76
CA THR A 30 29.77 -12.81 8.47
C THR A 30 28.83 -12.43 7.32
N ALA A 31 29.37 -12.09 6.15
CA ALA A 31 28.57 -11.73 4.97
C ALA A 31 27.46 -12.76 4.67
N SER A 32 27.79 -14.06 4.75
CA SER A 32 26.83 -15.16 4.55
C SER A 32 25.76 -15.27 5.63
N SER A 33 26.03 -14.83 6.86
CA SER A 33 25.05 -14.79 7.94
C SER A 33 24.16 -13.56 7.79
N PHE A 34 24.76 -12.38 7.60
CA PHE A 34 24.08 -11.13 7.34
C PHE A 34 23.09 -11.26 6.18
N PHE A 35 23.56 -11.73 5.03
CA PHE A 35 22.74 -11.90 3.83
C PHE A 35 21.57 -12.87 4.04
N ARG A 36 21.77 -13.94 4.81
CA ARG A 36 20.72 -14.92 5.11
C ARG A 36 19.68 -14.35 6.06
N GLU A 37 20.13 -13.64 7.09
CA GLU A 37 19.27 -12.95 8.04
C GLU A 37 18.43 -11.89 7.33
N VAL A 38 19.05 -11.08 6.47
CA VAL A 38 18.34 -10.10 5.65
C VAL A 38 17.36 -10.80 4.71
N ILE A 39 17.75 -11.77 3.89
CA ILE A 39 16.80 -12.33 2.91
C ILE A 39 15.70 -13.20 3.53
N LEU A 40 15.99 -13.95 4.59
CA LEU A 40 15.02 -14.87 5.19
C LEU A 40 14.19 -14.23 6.30
N LYS A 41 14.71 -13.20 6.98
CA LYS A 41 13.99 -12.53 8.09
C LYS A 41 13.56 -11.11 7.76
N ASN A 42 14.24 -10.40 6.85
CA ASN A 42 13.71 -9.12 6.37
C ASN A 42 12.45 -9.45 5.57
N LYS A 43 11.29 -9.10 6.15
CA LYS A 43 9.99 -9.17 5.49
C LYS A 43 9.98 -8.10 4.40
N THR A 44 10.76 -8.27 3.34
CA THR A 44 10.40 -7.68 2.06
C THR A 44 9.08 -8.36 1.72
N GLN A 45 7.94 -7.72 2.07
CA GLN A 45 6.65 -8.19 1.62
C GLN A 45 6.75 -8.20 0.10
N VAL A 46 6.89 -9.39 -0.48
CA VAL A 46 6.68 -9.59 -1.90
C VAL A 46 5.17 -9.44 -2.09
N VAL A 47 4.70 -8.20 -2.06
CA VAL A 47 3.36 -7.87 -2.51
C VAL A 47 3.38 -8.14 -3.99
N LYS A 48 2.68 -9.19 -4.44
CA LYS A 48 2.50 -9.42 -5.86
C LYS A 48 1.86 -8.15 -6.42
N LYS A 49 2.54 -7.49 -7.35
CA LYS A 49 2.08 -6.24 -7.99
C LYS A 49 0.65 -6.36 -8.52
N GLU A 50 0.28 -7.56 -8.97
CA GLU A 50 -1.07 -7.94 -9.43
C GLU A 50 -2.15 -7.80 -8.33
N ASP A 51 -1.84 -8.15 -7.08
CA ASP A 51 -2.81 -8.08 -5.97
C ASP A 51 -3.04 -6.63 -5.53
N ALA A 52 -1.99 -5.82 -5.54
CA ALA A 52 -2.11 -4.38 -5.30
C ALA A 52 -2.97 -3.70 -6.37
N ILE A 53 -2.75 -4.01 -7.65
CA ILE A 53 -3.55 -3.47 -8.77
C ILE A 53 -5.04 -3.84 -8.64
N LYS A 54 -5.36 -5.09 -8.23
CA LYS A 54 -6.74 -5.52 -7.99
C LYS A 54 -7.38 -4.76 -6.84
N VAL A 55 -6.66 -4.60 -5.72
CA VAL A 55 -7.15 -3.83 -4.57
C VAL A 55 -7.45 -2.39 -4.98
N ILE A 56 -6.55 -1.76 -5.73
CA ILE A 56 -6.75 -0.39 -6.26
C ILE A 56 -7.97 -0.32 -7.17
N TYR A 57 -8.14 -1.29 -8.07
CA TYR A 57 -9.31 -1.36 -8.95
C TYR A 57 -10.63 -1.40 -8.14
N HIS A 58 -10.69 -2.27 -7.12
CA HIS A 58 -11.88 -2.39 -6.28
C HIS A 58 -12.12 -1.13 -5.44
N LEU A 59 -11.08 -0.50 -4.92
CA LEU A 59 -11.20 0.79 -4.23
C LEU A 59 -11.79 1.85 -5.16
N ASN A 60 -11.26 2.01 -6.37
CA ASN A 60 -11.81 2.99 -7.32
C ASN A 60 -13.30 2.73 -7.64
N LYS A 61 -13.72 1.47 -7.72
CA LYS A 61 -15.15 1.11 -7.86
C LYS A 61 -15.97 1.52 -6.63
N MET A 62 -15.45 1.30 -5.42
CA MET A 62 -16.12 1.76 -4.19
C MET A 62 -16.28 3.28 -4.17
N GLY A 63 -15.27 4.04 -4.59
CA GLY A 63 -15.33 5.51 -4.65
C GLY A 63 -16.43 6.01 -5.59
N ASN A 64 -16.59 5.37 -6.75
CA ASN A 64 -17.69 5.69 -7.67
C ASN A 64 -19.07 5.39 -7.07
N ASN A 65 -19.21 4.28 -6.34
CA ASN A 65 -20.46 3.94 -5.67
C ASN A 65 -20.80 4.98 -4.57
N LEU A 66 -19.81 5.46 -3.81
CA LEU A 66 -20.02 6.52 -2.82
C LEU A 66 -20.53 7.82 -3.48
N ASN A 67 -19.97 8.20 -4.63
CA ASN A 67 -20.43 9.36 -5.38
C ASN A 67 -21.88 9.20 -5.86
N GLN A 68 -22.27 8.01 -6.30
CA GLN A 68 -23.65 7.72 -6.70
C GLN A 68 -24.61 7.81 -5.52
N ILE A 69 -24.22 7.28 -4.36
CA ILE A 69 -25.02 7.38 -3.13
C ILE A 69 -25.17 8.85 -2.71
N ALA A 70 -24.09 9.64 -2.74
CA ALA A 70 -24.12 11.07 -2.46
C ALA A 70 -25.11 11.80 -3.38
N HIS A 71 -25.05 11.52 -4.68
CA HIS A 71 -25.96 12.10 -5.65
C HIS A 71 -27.42 11.69 -5.41
N GLY A 72 -27.67 10.42 -5.04
CA GLY A 72 -28.99 9.93 -4.67
C GLY A 72 -29.57 10.62 -3.45
N ILE A 73 -28.76 10.84 -2.41
CA ILE A 73 -29.17 11.59 -1.21
C ILE A 73 -29.49 13.04 -1.57
N ASN A 74 -28.66 13.69 -2.38
CA ASN A 74 -28.92 15.07 -2.82
C ASN A 74 -30.26 15.16 -3.56
N LYS A 75 -30.52 14.23 -4.48
CA LYS A 75 -31.80 14.16 -5.20
C LYS A 75 -32.98 13.96 -4.26
N ALA A 76 -32.88 13.02 -3.32
CA ALA A 76 -33.93 12.73 -2.36
C ALA A 76 -34.21 13.91 -1.40
N PHE A 77 -33.19 14.72 -1.08
CA PHE A 77 -33.36 15.98 -0.37
C PHE A 77 -34.12 17.02 -1.20
N PHE A 78 -33.76 17.21 -2.48
CA PHE A 78 -34.51 18.10 -3.39
C PHE A 78 -35.97 17.68 -3.57
N GLU A 79 -36.25 16.38 -3.52
CA GLU A 79 -37.61 15.83 -3.56
C GLU A 79 -38.33 15.87 -2.19
N SER A 80 -37.73 16.48 -1.15
CA SER A 80 -38.26 16.56 0.22
C SER A 80 -38.53 15.20 0.89
N ILE A 81 -37.90 14.13 0.39
CA ILE A 81 -38.00 12.76 0.91
C ILE A 81 -37.14 12.59 2.17
N VAL A 82 -36.05 13.36 2.27
CA VAL A 82 -35.07 13.29 3.35
C VAL A 82 -34.94 14.67 3.99
N THR A 83 -34.85 14.73 5.32
CA THR A 83 -34.63 15.99 6.04
C THR A 83 -33.20 16.49 5.86
N GLU A 84 -33.00 17.80 6.03
CA GLU A 84 -31.68 18.44 5.94
C GLU A 84 -30.68 17.81 6.92
N ASP A 85 -31.06 17.65 8.19
CA ASP A 85 -30.21 17.01 9.22
C ASP A 85 -29.76 15.59 8.83
N LEU A 86 -30.68 14.81 8.26
CA LEU A 86 -30.39 13.44 7.84
C LEU A 86 -29.52 13.41 6.58
N MET A 87 -29.72 14.34 5.64
CA MET A 87 -28.88 14.54 4.46
C MET A 87 -27.45 14.92 4.86
N GLU A 88 -27.28 15.91 5.73
CA GLU A 88 -25.97 16.31 6.23
C GLU A 88 -25.25 15.16 6.95
N LYS A 89 -25.98 14.39 7.78
CA LYS A 89 -25.44 13.23 8.48
C LYS A 89 -24.88 12.19 7.50
N TYR A 90 -25.61 11.88 6.42
CA TYR A 90 -25.13 10.93 5.42
C TYR A 90 -23.95 11.48 4.60
N LEU A 91 -23.96 12.77 4.24
CA LEU A 91 -22.82 13.39 3.55
C LEU A 91 -21.56 13.38 4.42
N ARG A 92 -21.67 13.65 5.73
CA ARG A 92 -20.54 13.54 6.67
C ARG A 92 -19.97 12.11 6.73
N GLN A 93 -20.83 11.09 6.77
CA GLN A 93 -20.40 9.69 6.77
C GLN A 93 -19.73 9.30 5.45
N LEU A 94 -20.28 9.70 4.31
CA LEU A 94 -19.70 9.46 2.99
C LEU A 94 -18.32 10.11 2.85
N ASN A 95 -18.18 11.36 3.28
CA ASN A 95 -16.89 12.06 3.28
C ASN A 95 -15.86 11.34 4.16
N THR A 96 -16.28 10.80 5.31
CA THR A 96 -15.40 10.03 6.20
C THR A 96 -14.87 8.77 5.51
N VAL A 97 -15.75 7.99 4.88
CA VAL A 97 -15.36 6.77 4.14
C VAL A 97 -14.45 7.13 2.96
N GLN A 98 -14.76 8.19 2.22
CA GLN A 98 -13.95 8.65 1.08
C GLN A 98 -12.54 9.08 1.53
N ASN A 99 -12.43 9.76 2.68
CA ASN A 99 -11.13 10.20 3.22
C ASN A 99 -10.28 9.02 3.69
N GLN A 100 -10.88 8.05 4.40
CA GLN A 100 -10.21 6.81 4.79
C GLN A 100 -9.72 6.03 3.56
N GLN A 101 -10.53 6.00 2.50
CA GLN A 101 -10.16 5.38 1.23
C GLN A 101 -8.95 6.06 0.57
N ARG A 102 -8.91 7.39 0.53
CA ARG A 102 -7.75 8.14 -0.02
C ARG A 102 -6.49 7.88 0.79
N GLN A 103 -6.58 7.94 2.12
CA GLN A 103 -5.45 7.62 2.99
C GLN A 103 -4.89 6.22 2.73
N PHE A 104 -5.77 5.24 2.49
CA PHE A 104 -5.33 3.89 2.15
C PHE A 104 -4.63 3.81 0.80
N LEU A 105 -5.09 4.54 -0.22
CA LEU A 105 -4.41 4.64 -1.52
C LEU A 105 -3.03 5.33 -1.40
N ASP A 106 -2.94 6.38 -0.58
CA ASP A 106 -1.68 7.10 -0.32
C ASP A 106 -0.65 6.19 0.38
N LEU A 107 -1.10 5.38 1.36
CA LEU A 107 -0.28 4.39 2.05
C LEU A 107 0.25 3.28 1.12
N LEU A 108 -0.45 3.00 0.02
CA LEU A 108 0.01 2.07 -1.02
C LEU A 108 1.07 2.69 -1.96
N GLY A 109 1.50 3.93 -1.70
CA GLY A 109 2.62 4.57 -2.39
C GLY A 109 2.30 5.10 -3.79
N ILE A 110 1.02 5.26 -4.13
CA ILE A 110 0.60 5.74 -5.45
C ILE A 110 0.19 7.20 -5.35
N ARG A 111 1.17 8.11 -5.45
CA ARG A 111 0.88 9.40 -6.09
C ARG A 111 0.50 9.09 -7.52
N ASN A 112 -0.75 9.34 -7.90
CA ASN A 112 -1.02 9.63 -9.31
C ASN A 112 -0.09 10.79 -9.69
N LYS A 113 0.93 10.50 -10.51
CA LYS A 113 1.50 11.53 -11.37
C LYS A 113 0.32 12.02 -12.21
N LYS A 114 -0.26 13.15 -11.79
CA LYS A 114 -0.99 13.99 -12.72
C LYS A 114 0.08 14.64 -13.57
N ASP A 115 0.08 14.28 -14.84
CA ASP A 115 0.63 15.10 -15.92
C ASP A 115 0.02 16.52 -15.88
#